data_AF-A0A964L4D1-F1
#
_entry.id   AF-A0A964L4D1-F1
#
_cell.length_a   1.000
_cell.length_b   1.000
_cell.length_c   1.000
_cell.angle_alpha   90.00
_cell.angle_beta   90.00
_cell.angle_gamma   90.00
#
_symmetry.space_group_name_H-M   'P 1'
#
loop_
_entity.id
_entity.type
_entity.pdbx_description
1 polymer ?
#
loop_
_entity_poly.entity_id
_entity_poly.type
_entity_poly.pdbx_seq_one_letter_code
_entity_poly.pdbx_strand_id
1 'polypeptide(L)'
;MNSPSSRLDTPLAMDAIGQRWWRRMTVMAFVVTVVATHWPRLQLGDEAPSDKLIHALTFGILTILLWRARAIRQLWIVLIAMLVFSVVDETTQSLAIFARHTSLADWLADVTGLSVACLLIAMTARPINPVTRMRAALADAAERDMLDRPFTWIAVATTAALGALVGIPTTIALAHSFLRDRHPWQTGFLGALFFAAVGIEIARSAGRRAAVRRITSERSCFRCGARQAGAGAPGESTSGSCNSCAAPWVLAQWVPPRESVRRSNWLSTVNRRMFVGLLFATMVAARIALAAERSQYLVPADMLDMWSYAAVILTLGVILRTSAVAHIRECAREGSSCLACNYNLVATQAIGGVGRCPECAVAFARIDPTETQLDGGAKPSGALED
;
A
#
# COMPACT_ATOMS: atom_id res chain seq x y z
N MET A 1 -10.63 -22.02 -19.40
CA MET A 1 -9.35 -22.76 -19.55
C MET A 1 -8.27 -21.99 -18.81
N ASN A 2 -8.03 -22.36 -17.55
CA ASN A 2 -7.05 -21.71 -16.67
C ASN A 2 -5.75 -22.50 -16.76
N SER A 3 -4.70 -21.91 -17.33
CA SER A 3 -3.36 -22.49 -17.27
C SER A 3 -2.92 -22.56 -15.79
N PRO A 4 -2.50 -23.72 -15.27
CA PRO A 4 -2.05 -23.85 -13.90
C PRO A 4 -0.74 -23.07 -13.75
N SER A 5 -0.81 -21.86 -13.19
CA SER A 5 0.32 -21.03 -12.77
C SER A 5 1.05 -21.65 -11.57
N SER A 6 1.48 -22.90 -11.71
CA SER A 6 1.96 -23.75 -10.64
C SER A 6 3.45 -23.51 -10.33
N ARG A 7 3.76 -23.40 -9.03
CA ARG A 7 5.08 -23.50 -8.38
C ARG A 7 5.93 -22.24 -8.12
N LEU A 8 5.32 -21.06 -7.95
CA LEU A 8 5.96 -19.97 -7.20
C LEU A 8 5.38 -19.77 -5.79
N ASP A 9 4.50 -20.66 -5.33
CA ASP A 9 3.68 -20.42 -4.13
C ASP A 9 4.20 -21.01 -2.81
N THR A 10 5.37 -21.65 -2.77
CA THR A 10 5.93 -22.12 -1.49
C THR A 10 6.30 -20.90 -0.63
N PRO A 11 5.64 -20.68 0.53
CA PRO A 11 5.93 -19.54 1.39
C PRO A 11 7.31 -19.72 2.05
N LEU A 12 8.13 -18.67 2.04
CA LEU A 12 9.57 -18.79 2.28
C LEU A 12 10.02 -18.30 3.64
N ALA A 13 11.20 -18.76 4.04
CA ALA A 13 11.82 -18.47 5.33
C ALA A 13 11.88 -16.96 5.67
N MET A 14 12.01 -16.07 4.68
CA MET A 14 12.00 -14.61 4.87
C MET A 14 10.71 -13.91 4.45
N ASP A 15 9.79 -14.59 3.74
CA ASP A 15 8.39 -14.17 3.78
C ASP A 15 7.87 -14.25 5.21
N ALA A 16 8.51 -15.00 6.11
CA ALA A 16 8.09 -15.09 7.49
C ALA A 16 8.36 -13.80 8.30
N ILE A 17 9.49 -13.10 8.19
CA ILE A 17 9.86 -12.06 9.18
C ILE A 17 9.08 -10.75 9.01
N GLY A 18 9.22 -10.06 7.87
CA GLY A 18 8.45 -8.83 7.63
C GLY A 18 6.93 -9.07 7.66
N GLN A 19 6.48 -10.25 7.24
CA GLN A 19 5.07 -10.63 7.32
C GLN A 19 4.59 -10.89 8.76
N ARG A 20 5.47 -11.38 9.65
CA ARG A 20 5.15 -11.53 11.09
C ARG A 20 4.74 -10.19 11.69
N TRP A 21 5.41 -9.09 11.34
CA TRP A 21 5.04 -7.77 11.84
C TRP A 21 3.64 -7.36 11.40
N TRP A 22 3.32 -7.48 10.11
CA TRP A 22 1.96 -7.19 9.63
C TRP A 22 0.90 -8.08 10.29
N ARG A 23 1.19 -9.38 10.48
CA ARG A 23 0.29 -10.31 11.18
C ARG A 23 0.10 -9.92 12.65
N ARG A 24 1.17 -9.57 13.36
CA ARG A 24 1.12 -9.09 14.75
C ARG A 24 0.30 -7.81 14.86
N MET A 25 0.55 -6.83 14.00
CA MET A 25 -0.24 -5.59 13.96
C MET A 25 -1.71 -5.86 13.67
N THR A 26 -2.00 -6.77 12.75
CA THR A 26 -3.38 -7.17 12.43
C THR A 26 -4.06 -7.77 13.65
N VAL A 27 -3.45 -8.77 14.30
CA VAL A 27 -4.00 -9.39 15.52
C VAL A 27 -4.19 -8.35 16.63
N MET A 28 -3.20 -7.50 16.88
CA MET A 28 -3.28 -6.45 17.88
C MET A 28 -4.42 -5.48 17.57
N ALA A 29 -4.59 -5.08 16.31
CA ALA A 29 -5.67 -4.20 15.88
C ALA A 29 -7.04 -4.88 16.09
N PHE A 30 -7.19 -6.16 15.74
CA PHE A 30 -8.44 -6.91 16.00
C PHE A 30 -8.75 -6.96 17.50
N VAL A 31 -7.76 -7.26 18.35
CA VAL A 31 -7.95 -7.30 19.81
C VAL A 31 -8.37 -5.92 20.33
N VAL A 32 -7.69 -4.86 19.91
CA VAL A 32 -8.04 -3.48 20.32
C VAL A 32 -9.45 -3.13 19.87
N THR A 33 -9.82 -3.46 18.62
CA THR A 33 -11.17 -3.22 18.10
C THR A 33 -12.22 -3.95 18.92
N VAL A 34 -12.07 -5.26 19.13
CA VAL A 34 -13.04 -6.05 19.91
C VAL A 34 -13.17 -5.52 21.33
N VAL A 35 -12.06 -5.20 22.00
CA VAL A 35 -12.10 -4.61 23.35
C VAL A 35 -12.80 -3.26 23.35
N ALA A 36 -12.55 -2.41 22.36
CA ALA A 36 -13.17 -1.09 22.25
C ALA A 36 -14.67 -1.16 21.96
N THR A 37 -15.09 -2.02 21.03
CA THR A 37 -16.51 -2.19 20.65
C THR A 37 -17.32 -2.86 21.75
N HIS A 38 -16.69 -3.72 22.56
CA HIS A 38 -17.33 -4.44 23.66
C HIS A 38 -17.12 -3.77 25.02
N TRP A 39 -16.64 -2.53 25.06
CA TRP A 39 -16.48 -1.82 26.33
C TRP A 39 -17.85 -1.47 26.92
N PRO A 40 -18.20 -1.96 28.12
CA PRO A 40 -19.55 -1.79 28.67
C PRO A 40 -19.89 -0.31 28.86
N ARG A 41 -21.04 0.11 28.33
CA ARG A 41 -21.59 1.47 28.48
C ARG A 41 -20.59 2.57 28.11
N LEU A 42 -19.75 2.35 27.11
CA LEU A 42 -18.83 3.37 26.64
C LEU A 42 -19.63 4.56 26.08
N GLN A 43 -19.50 5.71 26.73
CA GLN A 43 -20.03 6.98 26.25
C GLN A 43 -18.84 7.85 25.87
N LEU A 44 -18.74 8.16 24.59
CA LEU A 44 -17.81 9.17 24.13
C LEU A 44 -18.39 10.55 24.52
N GLY A 45 -17.56 11.44 25.07
CA GLY A 45 -18.00 12.79 25.40
C GLY A 45 -18.36 13.59 24.15
N ASP A 46 -19.08 14.70 24.31
CA ASP A 46 -19.55 15.56 23.20
C ASP A 46 -18.41 16.12 22.33
N GLU A 47 -17.19 16.13 22.85
CA GLU A 47 -15.97 16.55 22.15
C GLU A 47 -15.31 15.44 21.33
N ALA A 48 -15.76 14.19 21.43
CA ALA A 48 -15.18 13.09 20.68
C ALA A 48 -15.55 13.16 19.18
N PRO A 49 -14.73 12.60 18.28
CA PRO A 49 -15.14 12.36 16.91
C PRO A 49 -16.41 11.50 16.87
N SER A 50 -17.23 11.66 15.82
CA SER A 50 -18.45 10.86 15.69
C SER A 50 -18.14 9.36 15.74
N ASP A 51 -18.97 8.62 16.48
CA ASP A 51 -18.81 7.17 16.68
C ASP A 51 -18.76 6.43 15.33
N LYS A 52 -19.63 6.83 14.41
CA LYS A 52 -19.69 6.32 13.03
C LYS A 52 -18.38 6.52 12.26
N LEU A 53 -17.72 7.67 12.41
CA LEU A 53 -16.42 7.90 11.77
C LEU A 53 -15.35 6.96 12.33
N ILE A 54 -15.36 6.74 13.65
CA ILE A 54 -14.43 5.82 14.32
C ILE A 54 -14.65 4.39 13.83
N HIS A 55 -15.90 3.95 13.71
CA HIS A 55 -16.29 2.65 13.14
C HIS A 55 -15.75 2.47 11.72
N ALA A 56 -16.07 3.40 10.81
CA ALA A 56 -15.61 3.36 9.43
C ALA A 56 -14.07 3.34 9.32
N LEU A 57 -13.38 4.17 10.10
CA LEU A 57 -11.92 4.19 10.09
C LEU A 57 -11.34 2.87 10.60
N THR A 58 -11.88 2.34 11.68
CA THR A 58 -11.41 1.11 12.32
C THR A 58 -11.52 -0.07 11.37
N PHE A 59 -12.69 -0.28 10.76
CA PHE A 59 -12.90 -1.36 9.79
C PHE A 59 -12.10 -1.16 8.50
N GLY A 60 -11.91 0.08 8.05
CA GLY A 60 -11.02 0.39 6.93
C GLY A 60 -9.56 0.02 7.22
N ILE A 61 -9.04 0.39 8.39
CA ILE A 61 -7.67 0.05 8.83
C ILE A 61 -7.50 -1.46 8.99
N LEU A 62 -8.43 -2.14 9.67
CA LEU A 62 -8.39 -3.60 9.83
C LEU A 62 -8.35 -4.32 8.49
N THR A 63 -9.16 -3.88 7.53
CA THR A 63 -9.19 -4.44 6.17
C THR A 63 -7.83 -4.30 5.48
N ILE A 64 -7.21 -3.12 5.55
CA ILE A 64 -5.89 -2.86 4.97
C ILE A 64 -4.83 -3.72 5.65
N LEU A 65 -4.85 -3.81 6.99
CA LEU A 65 -3.91 -4.62 7.76
C LEU A 65 -4.05 -6.11 7.42
N LEU A 66 -5.28 -6.63 7.36
CA LEU A 66 -5.55 -8.04 7.01
C LEU A 66 -5.06 -8.38 5.59
N TRP A 67 -5.28 -7.49 4.62
CA TRP A 67 -4.75 -7.64 3.27
C TRP A 67 -3.22 -7.58 3.25
N ARG A 68 -2.61 -6.60 3.95
CA ARG A 68 -1.14 -6.46 4.07
C ARG A 68 -0.50 -7.63 4.80
N ALA A 69 -1.19 -8.26 5.74
CA ALA A 69 -0.76 -9.45 6.45
C ALA A 69 -0.66 -10.69 5.56
N ARG A 70 -1.15 -10.60 4.30
CA ARG A 70 -1.22 -11.69 3.32
C ARG A 70 -1.80 -12.98 3.94
N ALA A 71 -2.65 -12.83 4.95
CA ALA A 71 -3.36 -13.94 5.59
C ALA A 71 -4.39 -14.52 4.63
N ILE A 72 -5.01 -13.63 3.85
CA ILE A 72 -5.96 -13.95 2.80
C ILE A 72 -5.47 -13.28 1.51
N ARG A 73 -5.13 -14.08 0.49
CA ARG A 73 -4.57 -13.57 -0.79
C ARG A 73 -5.61 -12.92 -1.69
N GLN A 74 -6.85 -13.41 -1.64
CA GLN A 74 -7.91 -13.00 -2.56
C GLN A 74 -8.74 -11.87 -1.92
N LEU A 75 -8.78 -10.71 -2.58
CA LEU A 75 -9.46 -9.52 -2.05
C LEU A 75 -10.95 -9.73 -1.78
N TRP A 76 -11.63 -10.53 -2.60
CA TRP A 76 -13.06 -10.83 -2.39
C TRP A 76 -13.29 -11.68 -1.13
N ILE A 77 -12.35 -12.57 -0.76
CA ILE A 77 -12.41 -13.31 0.49
C ILE A 77 -12.16 -12.38 1.68
N VAL A 78 -11.24 -11.41 1.56
CA VAL A 78 -11.04 -10.36 2.59
C VAL A 78 -12.34 -9.58 2.81
N LEU A 79 -13.01 -9.17 1.72
CA LEU A 79 -14.29 -8.46 1.77
C LEU A 79 -15.35 -9.27 2.52
N ILE A 80 -15.56 -10.54 2.14
CA ILE A 80 -16.54 -11.41 2.80
C ILE A 80 -16.18 -11.62 4.28
N ALA A 81 -14.92 -11.91 4.59
CA ALA A 81 -14.48 -12.13 5.96
C ALA A 81 -14.72 -10.90 6.86
N MET A 82 -14.43 -9.70 6.35
CA MET A 82 -14.65 -8.46 7.10
C MET A 82 -16.13 -8.08 7.20
N LEU A 83 -16.96 -8.38 6.19
CA LEU A 83 -18.42 -8.23 6.27
C LEU A 83 -19.02 -9.15 7.34
N VAL A 84 -18.59 -10.41 7.37
CA VAL A 84 -19.03 -11.35 8.42
C VAL A 84 -18.56 -10.86 9.79
N PHE A 85 -17.32 -10.39 9.90
CA PHE A 85 -16.79 -9.85 11.14
C PHE A 85 -17.58 -8.62 11.63
N SER A 86 -17.97 -7.69 10.75
CA SER A 86 -18.76 -6.51 11.17
C SER A 86 -20.16 -6.90 11.66
N VAL A 87 -20.81 -7.88 11.02
CA VAL A 87 -22.10 -8.42 11.52
C VAL A 87 -21.93 -9.07 12.89
N VAL A 88 -20.87 -9.88 13.07
CA VAL A 88 -20.61 -10.54 14.35
C VAL A 88 -20.31 -9.51 15.44
N ASP A 89 -19.45 -8.53 15.18
CA ASP A 89 -19.13 -7.47 16.15
C ASP A 89 -20.39 -6.74 16.61
N GLU A 90 -21.21 -6.26 15.66
CA GLU A 90 -22.40 -5.48 15.97
C GLU A 90 -23.51 -6.29 16.67
N THR A 91 -23.68 -7.57 16.29
CA THR A 91 -24.68 -8.44 16.94
C THR A 91 -24.24 -8.86 18.34
N THR A 92 -22.95 -9.08 18.57
CA THR A 92 -22.42 -9.47 19.88
C THR A 92 -22.39 -8.32 20.89
N GLN A 93 -22.36 -7.07 20.43
CA GLN A 93 -22.56 -5.90 21.30
C GLN A 93 -23.94 -5.89 22.00
N SER A 94 -24.97 -6.52 21.42
CA SER A 94 -26.31 -6.61 22.05
C SER A 94 -26.40 -7.57 23.24
N LEU A 95 -25.34 -8.36 23.49
CA LEU A 95 -25.33 -9.27 24.63
C LEU A 95 -25.50 -8.49 25.94
N ALA A 96 -26.33 -9.01 26.84
CA ALA A 96 -26.74 -8.32 28.07
C ALA A 96 -25.56 -7.86 28.95
N ILE A 97 -24.42 -8.53 28.84
CA ILE A 97 -23.18 -8.21 29.58
C ILE A 97 -22.64 -6.82 29.19
N PHE A 98 -22.82 -6.38 27.94
CA PHE A 98 -22.25 -5.12 27.45
C PHE A 98 -23.23 -3.95 27.57
N ALA A 99 -24.53 -4.23 27.68
CA ALA A 99 -25.60 -3.23 27.77
C ALA A 99 -25.52 -2.17 26.65
N ARG A 100 -25.19 -2.61 25.43
CA ARG A 100 -25.22 -1.79 24.21
C ARG A 100 -26.36 -2.24 23.29
N HIS A 101 -26.76 -1.38 22.37
CA HIS A 101 -27.76 -1.68 21.37
C HIS A 101 -27.08 -1.90 20.02
N THR A 102 -27.53 -2.90 19.27
CA THR A 102 -27.18 -3.05 17.86
C THR A 102 -27.78 -1.88 17.07
N SER A 103 -26.92 -1.21 16.32
CA SER A 103 -27.18 -0.04 15.51
C SER A 103 -26.90 -0.37 14.06
N LEU A 104 -27.94 -0.32 13.23
CA LEU A 104 -27.80 -0.47 11.78
C LEU A 104 -26.84 0.60 11.20
N ALA A 105 -26.81 1.78 11.81
CA ALA A 105 -26.00 2.88 11.31
C ALA A 105 -24.49 2.65 11.53
N ASP A 106 -24.11 1.99 12.63
CA ASP A 106 -22.71 1.66 12.92
C ASP A 106 -22.22 0.51 12.03
N TRP A 107 -23.07 -0.49 11.80
CA TRP A 107 -22.79 -1.52 10.79
C TRP A 107 -22.62 -0.93 9.37
N LEU A 108 -23.45 0.04 8.98
CA LEU A 108 -23.29 0.73 7.69
C LEU A 108 -21.99 1.56 7.64
N ALA A 109 -21.55 2.11 8.77
CA ALA A 109 -20.27 2.79 8.87
C ALA A 109 -19.10 1.82 8.67
N ASP A 110 -19.14 0.64 9.30
CA ASP A 110 -18.16 -0.43 9.11
C ASP A 110 -18.06 -0.84 7.64
N VAL A 111 -19.21 -1.10 7.00
CA VAL A 111 -19.31 -1.45 5.57
C VAL A 111 -18.74 -0.34 4.69
N THR A 112 -18.96 0.93 5.04
CA THR A 112 -18.39 2.08 4.31
C THR A 112 -16.87 2.07 4.40
N GLY A 113 -16.31 1.93 5.61
CA GLY A 113 -14.88 1.85 5.86
C GLY A 113 -14.19 0.72 5.10
N LEU A 114 -14.76 -0.49 5.22
CA LEU A 114 -14.36 -1.69 4.48
C LEU A 114 -14.38 -1.47 2.96
N SER A 115 -15.47 -0.91 2.43
CA SER A 115 -15.63 -0.68 0.99
C SER A 115 -14.59 0.28 0.45
N VAL A 116 -14.33 1.37 1.17
CA VAL A 116 -13.27 2.34 0.83
C VAL A 116 -11.91 1.66 0.85
N ALA A 117 -11.59 0.86 1.87
CA ALA A 117 -10.34 0.10 1.95
C ALA A 117 -10.18 -0.90 0.80
N CYS A 118 -11.20 -1.71 0.51
CA CYS A 118 -11.19 -2.65 -0.61
C CYS A 118 -11.00 -1.94 -1.95
N LEU A 119 -11.64 -0.80 -2.16
CA LEU A 119 -11.46 0.00 -3.37
C LEU A 119 -10.02 0.52 -3.45
N LEU A 120 -9.47 1.10 -2.39
CA LEU A 120 -8.06 1.53 -2.33
C LEU A 120 -7.08 0.37 -2.65
N ILE A 121 -7.35 -0.83 -2.13
CA ILE A 121 -6.55 -2.03 -2.43
C ILE A 121 -6.70 -2.44 -3.90
N ALA A 122 -7.91 -2.49 -4.45
CA ALA A 122 -8.17 -2.81 -5.85
C ALA A 122 -7.55 -1.78 -6.82
N MET A 123 -7.33 -0.56 -6.33
CA MET A 123 -6.67 0.52 -7.03
C MET A 123 -5.14 0.40 -7.05
N THR A 124 -4.55 -0.55 -6.32
CA THR A 124 -3.10 -0.81 -6.39
C THR A 124 -2.72 -1.29 -7.79
N ALA A 125 -1.76 -0.58 -8.39
CA ALA A 125 -1.39 -0.82 -9.77
C ALA A 125 -0.60 -2.14 -9.88
N ARG A 126 -1.03 -3.03 -10.77
CA ARG A 126 -0.41 -4.33 -10.97
C ARG A 126 0.78 -4.21 -11.95
N PRO A 127 1.87 -4.95 -11.73
CA PRO A 127 2.97 -5.00 -12.69
C PRO A 127 2.48 -5.63 -14.01
N ILE A 128 2.91 -5.08 -15.15
CA ILE A 128 2.40 -5.42 -16.48
C ILE A 128 3.38 -6.34 -17.23
N ASN A 129 4.68 -6.25 -16.93
CA ASN A 129 5.74 -6.97 -17.63
C ASN A 129 6.80 -7.52 -16.65
N PRO A 130 7.75 -8.36 -17.09
CA PRO A 130 8.79 -8.92 -16.22
C PRO A 130 9.59 -7.86 -15.46
N VAL A 131 9.97 -6.75 -16.12
CA VAL A 131 10.75 -5.68 -15.48
C VAL A 131 9.96 -5.01 -14.35
N THR A 132 8.71 -4.64 -14.58
CA THR A 132 7.84 -4.06 -13.53
C THR A 132 7.54 -5.05 -12.40
N ARG A 133 7.47 -6.36 -12.69
CA ARG A 133 7.39 -7.41 -11.65
C ARG A 133 8.65 -7.46 -10.80
N MET A 134 9.82 -7.42 -11.42
CA MET A 134 11.11 -7.35 -10.72
C MET A 134 11.23 -6.07 -9.88
N ARG A 135 10.79 -4.91 -10.40
CA ARG A 135 10.75 -3.65 -9.64
C ARG A 135 9.79 -3.71 -8.46
N ALA A 136 8.63 -4.35 -8.62
CA ALA A 136 7.71 -4.61 -7.52
C ALA A 136 8.35 -5.54 -6.47
N ALA A 137 9.06 -6.59 -6.89
CA ALA A 137 9.77 -7.49 -5.99
C ALA A 137 10.90 -6.79 -5.21
N LEU A 138 11.66 -5.90 -5.86
CA LEU A 138 12.66 -5.05 -5.20
C LEU A 138 12.01 -4.12 -4.18
N ALA A 139 10.88 -3.50 -4.54
CA ALA A 139 10.12 -2.65 -3.63
C ALA A 139 9.61 -3.40 -2.40
N ASP A 140 9.11 -4.63 -2.58
CA ASP A 140 8.67 -5.52 -1.51
C ASP A 140 9.84 -6.00 -0.63
N ALA A 141 10.99 -6.31 -1.23
CA ALA A 141 12.21 -6.67 -0.49
C ALA A 141 12.74 -5.48 0.33
N ALA A 142 12.74 -4.27 -0.24
CA ALA A 142 13.14 -3.06 0.44
C ALA A 142 12.19 -2.68 1.59
N GLU A 143 10.88 -2.87 1.42
CA GLU A 143 9.91 -2.69 2.51
C GLU A 143 10.16 -3.68 3.65
N ARG A 144 10.49 -4.94 3.35
CA ARG A 144 10.84 -5.95 4.36
C ARG A 144 12.14 -5.61 5.11
N ASP A 145 13.24 -5.33 4.42
CA ASP A 145 14.52 -4.91 5.06
C ASP A 145 14.33 -3.66 5.92
N MET A 146 13.44 -2.75 5.51
CA MET A 146 13.09 -1.57 6.29
C MET A 146 12.33 -1.94 7.58
N LEU A 147 11.27 -2.76 7.49
CA LEU A 147 10.42 -3.11 8.64
C LEU A 147 11.09 -4.11 9.61
N ASP A 148 12.14 -4.81 9.18
CA ASP A 148 12.91 -5.70 10.06
C ASP A 148 13.79 -4.91 11.06
N ARG A 149 13.94 -3.59 10.87
CA ARG A 149 14.78 -2.73 11.72
C ARG A 149 13.93 -1.98 12.75
N PRO A 150 14.19 -2.13 14.06
CA PRO A 150 13.40 -1.47 15.11
C PRO A 150 13.47 0.06 15.01
N PHE A 151 14.63 0.62 14.65
CA PHE A 151 14.78 2.07 14.47
C PHE A 151 13.89 2.65 13.37
N THR A 152 13.52 1.86 12.36
CA THR A 152 12.59 2.34 11.34
C THR A 152 11.17 2.47 11.89
N TRP A 153 10.74 1.59 12.79
CA TRP A 153 9.45 1.74 13.46
C TRP A 153 9.41 2.98 14.34
N ILE A 154 10.49 3.28 15.07
CA ILE A 154 10.61 4.52 15.84
C ILE A 154 10.50 5.72 14.91
N ALA A 155 11.23 5.73 13.78
CA ALA A 155 11.16 6.82 12.82
C ALA A 155 9.74 7.01 12.25
N VAL A 156 9.06 5.92 11.86
CA VAL A 156 7.68 5.95 11.37
C VAL A 156 6.75 6.50 12.45
N ALA A 157 6.81 6.00 13.67
CA ALA A 157 5.98 6.47 14.79
C ALA A 157 6.23 7.95 15.11
N THR A 158 7.49 8.39 15.16
CA THR A 158 7.84 9.79 15.41
C THR A 158 7.32 10.70 14.29
N THR A 159 7.50 10.33 13.02
CA THR A 159 6.96 11.14 11.90
C THR A 159 5.44 11.15 11.87
N ALA A 160 4.77 10.06 12.25
CA ALA A 160 3.32 10.01 12.39
C ALA A 160 2.84 10.96 13.49
N ALA A 161 3.48 10.92 14.67
CA ALA A 161 3.16 11.78 15.80
C ALA A 161 3.39 13.26 15.50
N LEU A 162 4.53 13.61 14.87
CA LEU A 162 4.81 14.97 14.41
C LEU A 162 3.81 15.42 13.35
N GLY A 163 3.46 14.54 12.42
CA GLY A 163 2.39 14.78 11.45
C GLY A 163 1.08 15.12 12.16
N ALA A 164 0.64 14.29 13.10
CA ALA A 164 -0.59 14.54 13.86
C ALA A 164 -0.54 15.86 14.64
N LEU A 165 0.58 16.14 15.31
CA LEU A 165 0.80 17.38 16.07
C LEU A 165 0.68 18.63 15.20
N VAL A 166 1.13 18.57 13.94
CA VAL A 166 0.95 19.66 12.96
C VAL A 166 -0.47 19.66 12.40
N GLY A 167 -1.03 18.49 12.12
CA GLY A 167 -2.32 18.32 11.46
C GLY A 167 -3.49 18.89 12.26
N ILE A 168 -3.54 18.60 13.58
CA ILE A 168 -4.63 19.05 14.47
C ILE A 168 -4.82 20.58 14.43
N PRO A 169 -3.83 21.41 14.82
CA PRO A 169 -4.01 22.85 14.85
C PRO A 169 -4.22 23.43 13.44
N THR A 170 -3.58 22.85 12.42
CA THR A 170 -3.71 23.32 11.03
C THR A 170 -5.13 23.14 10.52
N THR A 171 -5.73 21.95 10.69
CA THR A 171 -7.09 21.71 10.18
C THR A 171 -8.14 22.45 10.98
N ILE A 172 -8.00 22.55 12.31
CA ILE A 172 -8.90 23.35 13.16
C ILE A 172 -8.88 24.82 12.72
N ALA A 173 -7.69 25.42 12.56
CA ALA A 173 -7.57 26.81 12.13
C ALA A 173 -8.20 27.05 10.75
N LEU A 174 -7.92 26.17 9.78
CA LEU A 174 -8.49 26.28 8.44
C LEU A 174 -10.01 26.11 8.44
N ALA A 175 -10.55 25.11 9.13
CA ALA A 175 -11.99 24.89 9.19
C ALA A 175 -12.71 26.00 9.93
N HIS A 176 -12.10 26.55 10.98
CA HIS A 176 -12.65 27.71 11.67
C HIS A 176 -12.68 28.95 10.76
N SER A 177 -11.58 29.24 10.04
CA SER A 177 -11.49 30.40 9.16
C SER A 177 -12.36 30.31 7.90
N PHE A 178 -12.50 29.12 7.29
CA PHE A 178 -13.15 28.96 5.99
C PHE A 178 -14.55 28.34 6.06
N LEU A 179 -14.79 27.43 7.00
CA LEU A 179 -16.01 26.61 7.03
C LEU A 179 -16.95 26.97 8.19
N ARG A 180 -16.52 27.82 9.13
CA ARG A 180 -17.24 28.09 10.40
C ARG A 180 -17.67 26.79 11.09
N ASP A 181 -16.74 25.84 11.09
CA ASP A 181 -16.98 24.50 11.61
C ASP A 181 -17.42 24.52 13.07
N ARG A 182 -18.47 23.74 13.38
CA ARG A 182 -19.05 23.62 14.71
C ARG A 182 -18.45 22.47 15.51
N HIS A 183 -17.69 21.58 14.85
CA HIS A 183 -17.13 20.37 15.44
C HIS A 183 -15.58 20.36 15.32
N PRO A 184 -14.88 21.29 15.99
CA PRO A 184 -13.43 21.46 15.81
C PRO A 184 -12.64 20.19 16.16
N TRP A 185 -13.12 19.38 17.10
CA TRP A 185 -12.45 18.15 17.50
C TRP A 185 -12.53 17.05 16.44
N GLN A 186 -13.64 16.91 15.72
CA GLN A 186 -13.77 15.97 14.59
C GLN A 186 -12.80 16.37 13.46
N THR A 187 -12.75 17.66 13.14
CA THR A 187 -11.81 18.21 12.16
C THR A 187 -10.35 18.05 12.61
N GLY A 188 -10.06 18.27 13.89
CA GLY A 188 -8.75 18.07 14.49
C GLY A 188 -8.31 16.61 14.39
N PHE A 189 -9.21 15.67 14.73
CA PHE A 189 -8.96 14.24 14.64
C PHE A 189 -8.64 13.78 13.21
N LEU A 190 -9.43 14.21 12.23
CA LEU A 190 -9.19 13.90 10.82
C LEU A 190 -7.90 14.53 10.31
N GLY A 191 -7.60 15.76 10.73
CA GLY A 191 -6.32 16.40 10.48
C GLY A 191 -5.15 15.60 11.04
N ALA A 192 -5.28 15.13 12.30
CA ALA A 192 -4.29 14.27 12.92
C ALA A 192 -4.02 13.02 12.07
N LEU A 193 -5.07 12.29 11.67
CA LEU A 193 -4.96 11.06 10.90
C LEU A 193 -4.34 11.29 9.52
N PHE A 194 -4.80 12.32 8.80
CA PHE A 194 -4.30 12.64 7.47
C PHE A 194 -2.81 12.99 7.52
N PHE A 195 -2.42 13.91 8.41
CA PHE A 195 -1.01 14.31 8.49
C PHE A 195 -0.12 13.22 9.10
N ALA A 196 -0.65 12.37 10.00
CA ALA A 196 0.05 11.17 10.45
C ALA A 196 0.32 10.22 9.28
N ALA A 197 -0.68 9.97 8.42
CA ALA A 197 -0.51 9.14 7.22
C ALA A 197 0.53 9.73 6.25
N VAL A 198 0.54 11.06 6.07
CA VAL A 198 1.58 11.76 5.30
C VAL A 198 2.96 11.56 5.91
N GLY A 199 3.10 11.72 7.23
CA GLY A 199 4.35 11.48 7.97
C GLY A 199 4.85 10.04 7.78
N ILE A 200 3.97 9.05 7.96
CA ILE A 200 4.25 7.63 7.73
C ILE A 200 4.75 7.41 6.31
N GLU A 201 4.09 7.97 5.29
CA GLU A 201 4.51 7.80 3.89
C GLU A 201 5.87 8.46 3.62
N ILE A 202 6.17 9.62 4.20
CA ILE A 202 7.48 10.27 4.10
C ILE A 202 8.57 9.36 4.67
N ALA A 203 8.40 8.87 5.90
CA ALA A 203 9.34 7.97 6.56
C ALA A 203 9.51 6.66 5.78
N ARG A 204 8.39 6.05 5.36
CA ARG A 204 8.36 4.83 4.54
C ARG A 204 9.08 5.03 3.20
N SER A 205 8.82 6.13 2.50
CA SER A 205 9.47 6.45 1.23
C SER A 205 10.98 6.69 1.41
N ALA A 206 11.40 7.36 2.49
CA ALA A 206 12.81 7.55 2.82
C ALA A 206 13.50 6.22 3.17
N GLY A 207 12.89 5.42 4.03
CA GLY A 207 13.38 4.10 4.44
C GLY A 207 13.49 3.13 3.27
N ARG A 208 12.49 3.10 2.38
CA ARG A 208 12.54 2.31 1.14
C ARG A 208 13.68 2.71 0.22
N ARG A 209 13.95 4.02 0.04
CA ARG A 209 15.11 4.47 -0.76
C ARG A 209 16.43 3.99 -0.14
N ALA A 210 16.59 4.11 1.17
CA ALA A 210 17.77 3.63 1.87
C ALA A 210 17.93 2.10 1.76
N ALA A 211 16.84 1.35 1.91
CA ALA A 211 16.84 -0.11 1.77
C ALA A 211 17.13 -0.56 0.33
N VAL A 212 16.56 0.09 -0.68
CA VAL A 212 16.88 -0.19 -2.10
C VAL A 212 18.37 0.00 -2.36
N ARG A 213 18.95 1.14 -1.94
CA ARG A 213 20.38 1.41 -2.13
C ARG A 213 21.24 0.29 -1.53
N ARG A 214 20.95 -0.10 -0.29
CA ARG A 214 21.63 -1.21 0.40
C ARG A 214 21.48 -2.54 -0.32
N ILE A 215 20.26 -2.95 -0.66
CA ILE A 215 19.99 -4.21 -1.38
C ILE A 215 20.74 -4.24 -2.71
N THR A 216 20.78 -3.12 -3.43
CA THR A 216 21.50 -3.02 -4.70
C THR A 216 23.02 -3.02 -4.53
N SER A 217 23.56 -2.33 -3.51
CA SER A 217 25.01 -2.26 -3.28
C SER A 217 25.58 -3.55 -2.72
N GLU A 218 24.83 -4.22 -1.84
CA GLU A 218 25.23 -5.50 -1.24
C GLU A 218 24.85 -6.69 -2.12
N ARG A 219 24.07 -6.47 -3.18
CA ARG A 219 23.52 -7.54 -4.03
C ARG A 219 22.77 -8.59 -3.20
N SER A 220 21.91 -8.12 -2.30
CA SER A 220 21.16 -8.98 -1.39
C SER A 220 20.07 -9.74 -2.15
N CYS A 221 19.85 -11.00 -1.80
CA CYS A 221 18.78 -11.82 -2.35
C CYS A 221 17.41 -11.23 -1.98
N PHE A 222 16.52 -11.01 -2.94
CA PHE A 222 15.17 -10.48 -2.69
C PHE A 222 14.30 -11.42 -1.83
N ARG A 223 14.68 -12.70 -1.75
CA ARG A 223 13.96 -13.73 -1.02
C ARG A 223 14.41 -13.83 0.42
N CYS A 224 15.72 -14.02 0.66
CA CYS A 224 16.29 -14.32 1.98
C CYS A 224 17.23 -13.24 2.55
N GLY A 225 17.46 -12.13 1.83
CA GLY A 225 18.32 -11.05 2.29
C GLY A 225 19.82 -11.38 2.29
N ALA A 226 20.21 -12.65 2.07
CA ALA A 226 21.61 -13.06 2.05
C ALA A 226 22.38 -12.34 0.93
N ARG A 227 23.59 -11.89 1.27
CA ARG A 227 24.53 -11.25 0.34
C ARG A 227 24.99 -12.24 -0.72
N GLN A 228 24.92 -11.87 -2.00
CA GLN A 228 25.45 -12.68 -3.09
C GLN A 228 26.88 -12.24 -3.41
N ALA A 229 27.84 -12.81 -2.67
CA ALA A 229 29.26 -12.62 -2.94
C ALA A 229 29.59 -13.19 -4.33
N GLY A 230 30.29 -12.42 -5.16
CA GLY A 230 30.62 -12.87 -6.52
C GLY A 230 29.40 -13.03 -7.44
N ALA A 231 28.39 -12.16 -7.33
CA ALA A 231 27.34 -12.08 -8.34
C ALA A 231 27.54 -10.86 -9.25
N GLY A 232 28.21 -11.00 -10.40
CA GLY A 232 28.40 -9.91 -11.38
C GLY A 232 29.68 -9.11 -11.21
N ALA A 233 30.73 -9.72 -10.66
CA ALA A 233 32.11 -9.33 -10.92
C ALA A 233 32.48 -9.69 -12.38
N PRO A 234 33.53 -9.08 -12.95
CA PRO A 234 33.97 -9.36 -14.32
C PRO A 234 34.22 -10.86 -14.52
N GLY A 235 33.54 -11.48 -15.49
CA GLY A 235 33.64 -12.91 -15.80
C GLY A 235 32.69 -13.83 -15.03
N GLU A 236 31.89 -13.32 -14.09
CA GLU A 236 30.90 -14.12 -13.38
C GLU A 236 29.58 -14.24 -14.15
N SER A 237 28.82 -15.28 -13.81
CA SER A 237 27.49 -15.52 -14.36
C SER A 237 26.57 -14.32 -14.10
N THR A 238 25.77 -14.00 -15.09
CA THR A 238 24.78 -12.92 -15.03
C THR A 238 23.45 -13.35 -14.40
N SER A 239 23.29 -14.66 -14.21
CA SER A 239 22.19 -15.28 -13.51
C SER A 239 22.73 -16.39 -12.60
N GLY A 240 21.96 -16.77 -11.59
CA GLY A 240 22.37 -17.83 -10.69
C GLY A 240 21.31 -18.15 -9.66
N SER A 241 21.69 -18.93 -8.66
CA SER A 241 20.84 -19.22 -7.51
C SER A 241 21.46 -18.65 -6.24
N CYS A 242 20.60 -18.31 -5.28
CA CYS A 242 21.05 -17.73 -4.02
C CYS A 242 21.76 -18.79 -3.18
N ASN A 243 22.98 -18.52 -2.74
CA ASN A 243 23.78 -19.48 -1.95
C ASN A 243 23.10 -19.92 -0.63
N SER A 244 22.14 -19.14 -0.11
CA SER A 244 21.45 -19.45 1.15
C SER A 244 20.09 -20.12 0.97
N CYS A 245 19.32 -19.76 -0.06
CA CYS A 245 17.93 -20.22 -0.21
C CYS A 245 17.61 -20.78 -1.61
N ALA A 246 18.63 -20.95 -2.45
CA ALA A 246 18.54 -21.43 -3.83
C ALA A 246 17.60 -20.61 -4.74
N ALA A 247 17.15 -19.43 -4.32
CA ALA A 247 16.30 -18.58 -5.13
C ALA A 247 17.01 -18.13 -6.40
N PRO A 248 16.39 -18.23 -7.58
CA PRO A 248 16.98 -17.71 -8.80
C PRO A 248 17.17 -16.20 -8.69
N TRP A 249 18.25 -15.70 -9.28
CA TRP A 249 18.54 -14.29 -9.40
C TRP A 249 19.11 -13.96 -10.78
N VAL A 250 18.92 -12.71 -11.20
CA VAL A 250 19.51 -12.12 -12.40
C VAL A 250 20.16 -10.79 -12.06
N LEU A 251 21.28 -10.46 -12.71
CA LEU A 251 22.04 -9.23 -12.43
C LEU A 251 21.19 -7.97 -12.57
N ALA A 252 20.23 -7.98 -13.52
CA ALA A 252 19.26 -6.92 -13.76
C ALA A 252 18.49 -6.46 -12.51
N GLN A 253 18.30 -7.34 -11.52
CA GLN A 253 17.54 -7.03 -10.31
C GLN A 253 18.24 -6.00 -9.41
N TRP A 254 19.58 -5.92 -9.47
CA TRP A 254 20.36 -4.98 -8.65
C TRP A 254 20.70 -3.68 -9.39
N VAL A 255 20.24 -3.49 -10.63
CA VAL A 255 20.36 -2.21 -11.33
C VAL A 255 19.49 -1.18 -10.58
N PRO A 256 20.04 -0.11 -10.01
CA PRO A 256 19.26 0.81 -9.19
C PRO A 256 18.19 1.51 -10.05
N PRO A 257 16.94 1.63 -9.57
CA PRO A 257 15.94 2.43 -10.25
C PRO A 257 16.41 3.89 -10.27
N ARG A 258 16.43 4.52 -11.45
CA ARG A 258 16.95 5.88 -11.58
C ARG A 258 16.06 6.88 -10.84
N GLU A 259 16.60 7.52 -9.80
CA GLU A 259 15.89 8.52 -9.00
C GLU A 259 15.69 9.85 -9.77
N SER A 260 16.58 10.20 -10.71
CA SER A 260 16.70 11.56 -11.27
C SER A 260 15.76 11.91 -12.42
N VAL A 261 15.31 10.96 -13.25
CA VAL A 261 14.34 11.21 -14.34
C VAL A 261 12.94 11.53 -13.78
N ARG A 262 12.72 11.18 -12.52
CA ARG A 262 11.40 11.07 -11.89
C ARG A 262 10.84 12.39 -11.37
N ARG A 263 11.65 13.42 -11.10
CA ARG A 263 11.19 14.60 -10.35
C ARG A 263 10.48 15.68 -11.18
N SER A 264 10.90 15.98 -12.42
CA SER A 264 10.38 17.15 -13.15
C SER A 264 8.98 16.95 -13.73
N ASN A 265 8.70 15.79 -14.33
CA ASN A 265 7.42 15.54 -15.02
C ASN A 265 6.33 14.95 -14.12
N TRP A 266 6.72 14.31 -13.00
CA TRP A 266 5.76 13.69 -12.08
C TRP A 266 5.05 14.75 -11.23
N LEU A 267 5.77 15.73 -10.68
CA LEU A 267 5.18 16.79 -9.88
C LEU A 267 4.15 17.61 -10.68
N SER A 268 4.44 17.95 -11.95
CA SER A 268 3.50 18.68 -12.81
C SER A 268 2.26 17.85 -13.17
N THR A 269 2.45 16.55 -13.43
CA THR A 269 1.34 15.63 -13.74
C THR A 269 0.47 15.34 -12.52
N VAL A 270 1.08 15.14 -11.35
CA VAL A 270 0.38 14.93 -10.08
C VAL A 270 -0.34 16.20 -9.68
N ASN A 271 0.29 17.38 -9.75
CA ASN A 271 -0.35 18.65 -9.41
C ASN A 271 -1.60 18.90 -10.26
N ARG A 272 -1.54 18.67 -11.58
CA ARG A 272 -2.70 18.86 -12.47
C ARG A 272 -3.84 17.89 -12.14
N ARG A 273 -3.53 16.63 -11.86
CA ARG A 273 -4.53 15.60 -11.52
C ARG A 273 -5.09 15.79 -10.11
N MET A 274 -4.25 16.18 -9.15
CA MET A 274 -4.67 16.53 -7.79
C MET A 274 -5.63 17.71 -7.80
N PHE A 275 -5.35 18.76 -8.59
CA PHE A 275 -6.23 19.90 -8.71
C PHE A 275 -7.62 19.52 -9.26
N VAL A 276 -7.67 18.76 -10.36
CA VAL A 276 -8.94 18.31 -10.95
C VAL A 276 -9.71 17.38 -10.01
N GLY A 277 -9.02 16.44 -9.34
CA GLY A 277 -9.69 15.55 -8.41
C GLY A 277 -10.15 16.27 -7.14
N LEU A 278 -9.39 17.23 -6.62
CA LEU A 278 -9.84 18.05 -5.49
C LEU A 278 -11.11 18.84 -5.85
N LEU A 279 -11.17 19.42 -7.05
CA LEU A 279 -12.36 20.09 -7.57
C LEU A 279 -13.56 19.14 -7.71
N PHE A 280 -13.33 17.91 -8.16
CA PHE A 280 -14.39 16.89 -8.22
C PHE A 280 -14.89 16.49 -6.84
N ALA A 281 -13.98 16.24 -5.89
CA ALA A 281 -14.32 15.89 -4.52
C ALA A 281 -15.15 16.99 -3.84
N THR A 282 -14.77 18.26 -4.01
CA THR A 282 -15.53 19.39 -3.47
C THR A 282 -16.90 19.52 -4.11
N MET A 283 -17.04 19.29 -5.42
CA MET A 283 -18.36 19.27 -6.08
C MET A 283 -19.25 18.13 -5.57
N VAL A 284 -18.70 16.94 -5.35
CA VAL A 284 -19.44 15.79 -4.80
C VAL A 284 -19.86 16.08 -3.35
N ALA A 285 -18.94 16.56 -2.51
CA ALA A 285 -19.24 16.94 -1.14
C ALA A 285 -20.32 18.03 -1.08
N ALA A 286 -20.23 19.06 -1.93
CA ALA A 286 -21.25 20.09 -2.03
C ALA A 286 -22.61 19.52 -2.45
N ARG A 287 -22.65 18.55 -3.37
CA ARG A 287 -23.89 17.87 -3.78
C ARG A 287 -24.47 17.00 -2.66
N ILE A 288 -23.65 16.29 -1.90
CA ILE A 288 -24.08 15.52 -0.72
C ILE A 288 -24.66 16.47 0.33
N ALA A 289 -23.98 17.59 0.62
CA ALA A 289 -24.46 18.60 1.55
C ALA A 289 -25.81 19.21 1.12
N LEU A 290 -25.97 19.52 -0.17
CA LEU A 290 -27.23 20.02 -0.72
C LEU A 290 -28.35 18.96 -0.71
N ALA A 291 -28.02 17.68 -0.89
CA ALA A 291 -28.99 16.58 -0.79
C ALA A 291 -29.40 16.32 0.66
N ALA A 292 -28.44 16.39 1.59
CA ALA A 292 -28.63 16.29 3.02
C ALA A 292 -29.60 17.35 3.56
N GLU A 293 -29.46 18.59 3.12
CA GLU A 293 -30.35 19.69 3.49
C GLU A 293 -31.81 19.38 3.10
N ARG A 294 -32.01 18.66 1.99
CA ARG A 294 -33.35 18.20 1.57
C ARG A 294 -33.82 16.94 2.29
N SER A 295 -32.90 16.12 2.80
CA SER A 295 -33.19 14.82 3.41
C SER A 295 -32.96 14.80 4.93
N GLN A 296 -32.98 15.96 5.61
CA GLN A 296 -32.73 16.09 7.06
C GLN A 296 -33.59 15.16 7.95
N TYR A 297 -34.69 14.62 7.41
CA TYR A 297 -35.56 13.67 8.13
C TYR A 297 -35.16 12.19 8.00
N LEU A 298 -34.26 11.83 7.08
CA LEU A 298 -34.00 10.41 6.74
C LEU A 298 -32.58 9.92 7.06
N VAL A 299 -31.59 10.80 7.13
CA VAL A 299 -30.18 10.42 7.32
C VAL A 299 -29.60 11.20 8.50
N PRO A 300 -29.05 10.51 9.53
CA PRO A 300 -28.33 11.15 10.62
C PRO A 300 -27.19 12.05 10.11
N ALA A 301 -26.98 13.21 10.75
CA ALA A 301 -25.96 14.19 10.31
C ALA A 301 -24.54 13.61 10.26
N ASP A 302 -24.20 12.76 11.22
CA ASP A 302 -22.91 12.09 11.30
C ASP A 302 -22.65 11.05 10.18
N MET A 303 -23.70 10.46 9.61
CA MET A 303 -23.57 9.63 8.40
C MET A 303 -23.19 10.46 7.18
N LEU A 304 -23.72 11.67 7.06
CA LEU A 304 -23.43 12.57 5.94
C LEU A 304 -21.99 13.08 5.98
N ASP A 305 -21.50 13.40 7.18
CA ASP A 305 -20.10 13.74 7.41
C ASP A 305 -19.20 12.57 6.97
N MET A 306 -19.48 11.36 7.45
CA MET A 306 -18.73 10.16 7.09
C MET A 306 -18.69 9.94 5.57
N TRP A 307 -19.83 10.03 4.87
CA TRP A 307 -19.88 9.86 3.41
C TRP A 307 -19.14 10.96 2.66
N SER A 308 -19.16 12.19 3.17
CA SER A 308 -18.38 13.29 2.61
C SER A 308 -16.88 12.97 2.69
N TYR A 309 -16.40 12.48 3.83
CA TYR A 309 -15.00 12.05 3.98
C TYR A 309 -14.66 10.84 3.10
N ALA A 310 -15.55 9.86 3.01
CA ALA A 310 -15.37 8.72 2.12
C ALA A 310 -15.21 9.17 0.67
N ALA A 311 -16.05 10.11 0.20
CA ALA A 311 -15.94 10.67 -1.15
C ALA A 311 -14.59 11.37 -1.40
N VAL A 312 -14.08 12.13 -0.43
CA VAL A 312 -12.75 12.76 -0.52
C VAL A 312 -11.65 11.69 -0.60
N ILE A 313 -11.67 10.70 0.29
CA ILE A 313 -10.68 9.60 0.32
C ILE A 313 -10.67 8.83 -1.00
N LEU A 314 -11.86 8.50 -1.53
CA LEU A 314 -11.98 7.80 -2.81
C LEU A 314 -11.44 8.62 -3.97
N THR A 315 -11.71 9.92 -3.99
CA THR A 315 -11.20 10.80 -5.04
C THR A 315 -9.68 10.89 -5.01
N LEU A 316 -9.09 11.04 -3.81
CA LEU A 316 -7.64 10.96 -3.62
C LEU A 316 -7.10 9.60 -4.08
N GLY A 317 -7.78 8.51 -3.74
CA GLY A 317 -7.43 7.15 -4.18
C GLY A 317 -7.39 7.00 -5.70
N VAL A 318 -8.37 7.57 -6.43
CA VAL A 318 -8.40 7.58 -7.90
C VAL A 318 -7.23 8.39 -8.48
N ILE A 319 -6.93 9.56 -7.91
CA ILE A 319 -5.77 10.38 -8.34
C ILE A 319 -4.47 9.61 -8.13
N LEU A 320 -4.30 8.97 -6.97
CA LEU A 320 -3.12 8.17 -6.66
C LEU A 320 -3.00 6.97 -7.60
N ARG A 321 -4.10 6.28 -7.90
CA ARG A 321 -4.13 5.17 -8.87
C ARG A 321 -3.69 5.60 -10.25
N THR A 322 -4.29 6.65 -10.79
CA THR A 322 -3.97 7.10 -12.16
C THR A 322 -2.51 7.52 -12.27
N SER A 323 -1.97 8.11 -11.19
CA SER A 323 -0.54 8.46 -11.07
C SER A 323 0.35 7.23 -10.97
N ALA A 324 -0.04 6.22 -10.18
CA ALA A 324 0.67 4.95 -10.07
C ALA A 324 0.67 4.16 -11.39
N VAL A 325 -0.46 4.09 -12.10
CA VAL A 325 -0.56 3.44 -13.42
C VAL A 325 0.32 4.14 -14.45
N ALA A 326 0.33 5.47 -14.48
CA ALA A 326 1.23 6.22 -15.35
C ALA A 326 2.70 5.90 -15.04
N HIS A 327 3.04 5.82 -13.76
CA HIS A 327 4.39 5.44 -13.33
C HIS A 327 4.75 4.00 -13.74
N ILE A 328 3.86 3.03 -13.56
CA ILE A 328 4.10 1.65 -13.99
C ILE A 328 4.26 1.56 -15.50
N ARG A 329 3.47 2.30 -16.30
CA ARG A 329 3.63 2.35 -17.75
C ARG A 329 4.98 2.91 -18.16
N GLU A 330 5.47 3.93 -17.46
CA GLU A 330 6.80 4.48 -17.71
C GLU A 330 7.90 3.45 -17.33
N CYS A 331 7.78 2.81 -16.17
CA CYS A 331 8.68 1.71 -15.79
C CYS A 331 8.58 0.51 -16.74
N ALA A 332 7.45 0.29 -17.38
CA ALA A 332 7.28 -0.79 -18.35
C ALA A 332 8.06 -0.54 -19.65
N ARG A 333 8.42 0.72 -19.95
CA ARG A 333 9.33 1.08 -21.06
C ARG A 333 10.80 0.84 -20.72
N GLU A 334 11.12 0.57 -19.46
CA GLU A 334 12.47 0.22 -19.06
C GLU A 334 12.92 -1.05 -19.82
N GLY A 335 14.06 -0.94 -20.50
CA GLY A 335 14.61 -1.99 -21.35
C GLY A 335 14.25 -1.87 -22.83
N SER A 336 13.16 -1.19 -23.21
CA SER A 336 12.85 -0.84 -24.61
C SER A 336 13.27 0.58 -24.96
N SER A 337 13.22 1.51 -24.01
CA SER A 337 13.60 2.90 -24.18
C SER A 337 14.42 3.38 -23.00
N CYS A 338 15.43 4.20 -23.25
CA CYS A 338 16.24 4.77 -22.19
C CYS A 338 15.42 5.82 -21.45
N LEU A 339 15.14 5.60 -20.16
CA LEU A 339 14.39 6.58 -19.36
C LEU A 339 15.11 7.94 -19.26
N ALA A 340 16.42 8.01 -19.56
CA ALA A 340 17.20 9.24 -19.50
C ALA A 340 16.97 10.19 -20.69
N CYS A 341 17.15 9.67 -21.89
CA CYS A 341 17.21 10.43 -23.14
C CYS A 341 16.17 9.94 -24.16
N ASN A 342 15.29 9.00 -23.77
CA ASN A 342 14.28 8.36 -24.61
C ASN A 342 14.85 7.58 -25.82
N TYR A 343 16.15 7.30 -25.87
CA TYR A 343 16.77 6.50 -26.93
C TYR A 343 16.17 5.08 -26.99
N ASN A 344 15.94 4.56 -28.20
CA ASN A 344 15.40 3.22 -28.41
C ASN A 344 16.47 2.16 -28.10
N LEU A 345 16.28 1.40 -27.02
CA LEU A 345 17.23 0.40 -26.57
C LEU A 345 17.03 -0.96 -27.23
N VAL A 346 15.99 -1.19 -28.03
CA VAL A 346 15.63 -2.54 -28.54
C VAL A 346 16.83 -3.23 -29.21
N ALA A 347 17.63 -2.52 -30.01
CA ALA A 347 18.82 -3.05 -30.66
C ALA A 347 20.09 -3.04 -29.78
N THR A 348 20.05 -2.39 -28.61
CA THR A 348 21.18 -2.34 -27.69
C THR A 348 21.33 -3.67 -26.97
N GLN A 349 22.55 -4.22 -27.01
CA GLN A 349 22.90 -5.46 -26.33
C GLN A 349 22.77 -5.30 -24.81
N ALA A 350 22.16 -6.29 -24.14
CA ALA A 350 22.06 -6.36 -22.69
C ALA A 350 22.66 -7.69 -22.23
N ILE A 351 23.91 -7.66 -21.76
CA ILE A 351 24.59 -8.86 -21.28
C ILE A 351 24.05 -9.16 -19.89
N GLY A 352 23.40 -10.32 -19.73
CA GLY A 352 22.83 -10.68 -18.42
C GLY A 352 21.64 -9.85 -17.98
N GLY A 353 20.90 -9.34 -18.96
CA GLY A 353 19.80 -8.42 -18.69
C GLY A 353 20.24 -7.03 -18.24
N VAL A 354 21.53 -6.69 -18.32
CA VAL A 354 22.04 -5.34 -18.04
C VAL A 354 22.69 -4.76 -19.30
N GLY A 355 22.25 -3.58 -19.69
CA GLY A 355 22.88 -2.82 -20.77
C GLY A 355 23.18 -1.39 -20.37
N ARG A 356 23.92 -0.66 -21.20
CA ARG A 356 24.11 0.79 -21.08
C ARG A 356 23.57 1.47 -22.33
N CYS A 357 22.84 2.56 -22.14
CA CYS A 357 22.37 3.38 -23.25
C CYS A 357 23.57 3.95 -24.03
N PRO A 358 23.64 3.80 -25.36
CA PRO A 358 24.76 4.32 -26.14
C PRO A 358 24.85 5.85 -26.11
N GLU A 359 23.73 6.55 -25.98
CA GLU A 359 23.69 8.02 -26.00
C GLU A 359 24.13 8.68 -24.69
N CYS A 360 23.78 8.08 -23.54
CA CYS A 360 23.97 8.72 -22.23
C CYS A 360 24.68 7.82 -21.21
N ALA A 361 25.14 6.64 -21.63
CA ALA A 361 25.82 5.64 -20.81
C ALA A 361 25.05 5.12 -19.56
N VAL A 362 23.79 5.50 -19.40
CA VAL A 362 22.94 5.11 -18.28
C VAL A 362 22.64 3.61 -18.36
N ALA A 363 22.85 2.91 -17.26
CA ALA A 363 22.52 1.49 -17.14
C ALA A 363 21.00 1.27 -17.20
N PHE A 364 20.57 0.20 -17.86
CA PHE A 364 19.18 -0.24 -17.91
C PHE A 364 19.07 -1.74 -17.65
N ALA A 365 17.93 -2.15 -17.09
CA ALA A 365 17.57 -3.55 -16.93
C ALA A 365 16.68 -4.00 -18.10
N ARG A 366 16.92 -5.21 -18.61
CA ARG A 366 16.05 -5.94 -19.55
C ARG A 366 15.94 -7.37 -19.05
N ILE A 367 14.74 -7.90 -19.01
CA ILE A 367 14.53 -9.33 -18.75
C ILE A 367 14.03 -9.91 -20.05
N ASP A 368 14.77 -10.87 -20.61
CA ASP A 368 14.32 -11.57 -21.80
C ASP A 368 13.12 -12.46 -21.41
N PRO A 369 11.95 -12.30 -22.04
CA PRO A 369 10.80 -13.14 -21.74
C PRO A 369 11.11 -14.64 -21.87
N THR A 370 12.05 -15.01 -22.75
CA THR A 370 12.46 -16.41 -22.96
C THR A 370 13.20 -17.02 -21.76
N GLU A 371 14.02 -16.25 -21.04
CA GLU A 371 14.70 -16.72 -19.82
C GLU A 371 13.70 -16.99 -18.68
N THR A 372 12.61 -16.22 -18.60
CA THR A 372 11.61 -16.37 -17.53
C THR A 372 10.81 -17.68 -17.59
N GLN A 373 10.86 -18.44 -18.68
CA GLN A 373 10.11 -19.70 -18.83
C GLN A 373 10.88 -20.94 -18.33
N LEU A 374 12.19 -20.82 -18.06
CA LEU A 374 13.04 -21.99 -17.79
C LEU A 374 12.89 -22.59 -16.38
N ASP A 375 12.22 -21.91 -15.44
CA ASP A 375 12.01 -22.43 -14.08
C ASP A 375 10.70 -23.25 -13.91
N GLY A 376 9.85 -23.34 -14.93
CA GLY A 376 8.62 -24.14 -14.89
C GLY A 376 8.78 -25.59 -15.39
N GLY A 377 9.92 -25.92 -15.99
CA GLY A 377 10.10 -27.10 -16.84
C GLY A 377 11.08 -28.17 -16.36
N ALA A 378 11.78 -27.96 -15.24
CA ALA A 378 12.57 -29.04 -14.63
C ALA A 378 11.63 -30.09 -14.02
N LYS A 379 11.18 -31.03 -14.87
CA LYS A 379 10.80 -32.37 -14.41
C LYS A 379 11.99 -32.87 -13.59
N PRO A 380 11.81 -33.32 -12.34
CA PRO A 380 12.90 -33.96 -11.61
C PRO A 380 13.34 -35.18 -12.42
N SER A 381 14.46 -35.05 -13.13
CA SER A 381 15.16 -36.16 -13.75
C SER A 381 15.88 -36.89 -12.64
N GLY A 382 15.27 -37.95 -12.12
CA GLY A 382 15.87 -38.78 -11.06
C GLY A 382 14.90 -39.13 -9.95
N ALA A 383 13.76 -39.73 -10.28
CA ALA A 383 13.28 -40.83 -9.46
C ALA A 383 14.00 -42.06 -10.01
N LEU A 384 14.95 -42.56 -9.22
CA LEU A 384 15.59 -43.85 -9.40
C LEU A 384 14.50 -44.90 -9.57
N GLU A 385 14.48 -45.56 -10.73
CA GLU A 385 14.02 -46.94 -10.82
C GLU A 385 15.08 -47.76 -10.08
N ASP A 386 14.73 -48.23 -8.89
CA ASP A 386 15.21 -49.44 -8.23
C ASP A 386 14.06 -50.04 -7.42
#